data_AF-A0A3P5HK86-F1
#
_entry.id   AF-A0A3P5HK86-F1
#
_cell.length_a   1.000
_cell.length_b   1.000
_cell.length_c   1.000
_cell.angle_alpha   90.00
_cell.angle_beta   90.00
_cell.angle_gamma   90.00
#
_symmetry.space_group_name_H-M   'P 1'
#
loop_
_entity.id
_entity.type
_entity.pdbx_description
1 polymer ?
#
loop_
_entity_poly.entity_id
_entity_poly.type
_entity_poly.pdbx_seq_one_letter_code
_entity_poly.pdbx_strand_id
1 'polypeptide(L)'
;MRQTCLAEKPARAGKLPSISPALLRQLAGMGNNLNQIARQVNAGGGSGHDRVQVVAALMAIDAGLERLRHAVLEKGADDDR
;
A
#
# COMPACT_ATOMS: atom_id res chain seq x y z
N MET A 1 7.40 25.15 30.18
CA MET A 1 5.93 25.16 30.45
C MET A 1 5.46 23.73 30.66
N ARG A 2 4.43 23.56 31.50
CA ARG A 2 4.19 22.44 32.41
C ARG A 2 4.08 21.07 31.73
N GLN A 3 4.98 20.17 32.12
CA GLN A 3 4.83 18.72 32.00
C GLN A 3 3.73 18.25 32.96
N THR A 4 2.89 17.34 32.45
CA THR A 4 1.96 16.44 33.17
C THR A 4 0.87 17.10 34.01
N CYS A 5 -0.28 17.39 33.40
CA CYS A 5 -1.56 17.48 34.10
C CYS A 5 -2.35 16.20 33.82
N LEU A 6 -2.83 15.56 34.90
CA LEU A 6 -3.43 14.23 34.98
C LEU A 6 -2.43 13.09 34.73
N ALA A 7 -2.34 12.17 35.70
CA ALA A 7 -1.57 10.93 35.64
C ALA A 7 -2.17 9.94 34.63
N GLU A 8 -2.52 10.41 33.44
CA GLU A 8 -3.05 9.60 32.36
C GLU A 8 -1.93 8.66 31.92
N LYS A 9 -2.13 7.36 32.23
CA LYS A 9 -1.25 6.31 31.72
C LYS A 9 -1.22 6.48 30.21
N PRO A 10 -0.04 6.69 29.59
CA PRO A 10 0.03 6.76 28.13
C PRO A 10 -0.62 5.51 27.57
N ALA A 11 -1.49 5.68 26.58
CA ALA A 11 -2.10 4.57 25.88
C ALA A 11 -0.97 3.61 25.52
N ARG A 12 -1.05 2.36 26.01
CA ARG A 12 -0.07 1.34 25.68
C ARG A 12 -0.14 1.18 24.17
N ALA A 13 0.83 1.77 23.46
CA ALA A 13 1.03 1.48 22.06
C ALA A 13 1.20 -0.03 21.99
N GLY A 14 0.20 -0.74 21.45
CA GLY A 14 0.28 -2.16 21.23
C GLY A 14 1.59 -2.44 20.50
N LYS A 15 2.31 -3.48 20.91
CA LYS A 15 3.58 -3.85 20.29
C LYS A 15 3.29 -4.14 18.82
N LEU A 16 3.55 -3.17 17.95
CA LEU A 16 3.35 -3.35 16.51
C LEU A 16 4.15 -4.59 16.10
N PRO A 17 3.61 -5.44 15.20
CA PRO A 17 4.41 -6.50 14.62
C PRO A 17 5.72 -5.88 14.13
N SER A 18 6.84 -6.56 14.42
CA SER A 18 8.17 -6.10 14.04
C SER A 18 8.34 -6.23 12.53
N ILE A 19 7.77 -5.29 11.79
CA ILE A 19 7.91 -5.16 10.34
C ILE A 19 9.18 -4.36 10.09
N SER A 20 10.01 -4.80 9.13
CA SER A 20 11.26 -4.09 8.85
C SER A 20 10.95 -2.64 8.41
N PRO A 21 11.69 -1.64 8.92
CA PRO A 21 11.46 -0.24 8.52
C PRO A 21 11.61 -0.01 7.02
N ALA A 22 12.45 -0.81 6.35
CA ALA A 22 12.60 -0.76 4.89
C ALA A 22 11.31 -1.17 4.16
N LEU A 23 10.64 -2.23 4.61
CA LEU A 23 9.38 -2.68 4.02
C LEU A 23 8.28 -1.64 4.21
N LEU A 24 8.19 -1.01 5.39
CA LEU A 24 7.21 0.05 5.64
C LEU A 24 7.42 1.25 4.72
N ARG A 25 8.67 1.67 4.49
CA ARG A 25 8.98 2.75 3.55
C ARG A 25 8.60 2.39 2.11
N GLN A 26 8.86 1.15 1.69
CA GLN A 26 8.47 0.69 0.35
C GLN A 26 6.94 0.69 0.20
N LEU A 27 6.21 0.16 1.18
CA LEU A 27 4.75 0.16 1.18
C LEU A 27 4.18 1.58 1.16
N ALA A 28 4.72 2.48 1.97
CA ALA A 28 4.34 3.89 1.95
C ALA A 28 4.64 4.55 0.59
N GLY A 29 5.78 4.26 -0.03
CA GLY A 29 6.13 4.71 -1.37
C GLY A 29 5.12 4.27 -2.42
N MET A 30 4.72 3.00 -2.40
CA MET A 30 3.69 2.46 -3.29
C MET A 30 2.34 3.17 -3.07
N GLY A 31 1.92 3.35 -1.81
CA GLY A 31 0.69 4.07 -1.47
C GLY A 31 0.70 5.53 -1.94
N ASN A 32 1.85 6.20 -1.82
CA ASN A 32 2.02 7.58 -2.30
C ASN A 32 1.88 7.68 -3.81
N ASN A 33 2.45 6.74 -4.57
CA ASN A 33 2.31 6.69 -6.03
C ASN A 33 0.85 6.52 -6.44
N LEU A 34 0.12 5.58 -5.82
CA LEU A 34 -1.30 5.36 -6.09
C LEU A 34 -2.14 6.61 -5.77
N ASN A 35 -1.84 7.30 -4.67
CA ASN A 35 -2.52 8.52 -4.29
C ASN A 35 -2.25 9.68 -5.28
N GLN A 36 -1.04 9.79 -5.83
CA GLN A 36 -0.73 10.77 -6.88
C GLN A 36 -1.53 10.49 -8.15
N ILE A 37 -1.59 9.23 -8.59
CA ILE A 37 -2.40 8.81 -9.74
C ILE A 37 -3.89 9.13 -9.51
N ALA A 38 -4.42 8.79 -8.34
CA ALA A 38 -5.82 9.07 -7.99
C ALA A 38 -6.12 10.58 -8.02
N ARG A 39 -5.23 11.41 -7.47
CA ARG A 39 -5.36 12.86 -7.54
C ARG A 39 -5.36 13.37 -8.97
N GLN A 40 -4.45 12.89 -9.81
CA GLN A 40 -4.38 13.29 -11.21
C GLN A 40 -5.64 12.90 -11.99
N VAL A 41 -6.15 11.68 -11.79
CA VAL A 41 -7.40 11.21 -12.40
C VAL A 41 -8.60 12.05 -11.95
N ASN A 42 -8.64 12.41 -10.66
CA ASN A 42 -9.75 13.16 -10.07
C ASN A 42 -9.68 14.68 -10.32
N ALA A 43 -8.49 15.25 -10.54
CA ALA A 43 -8.29 16.69 -10.75
C ALA A 43 -8.90 17.21 -12.06
N GLY A 44 -9.36 16.33 -12.94
CA GLY A 44 -10.15 16.70 -14.11
C GLY A 44 -9.34 17.25 -15.29
N GLY A 45 -8.02 17.40 -15.16
CA GLY A 45 -7.14 18.02 -16.16
C GLY A 45 -6.87 17.19 -17.42
N GLY A 46 -7.41 15.97 -17.53
CA GLY A 46 -7.33 15.10 -18.71
C GLY A 46 -8.71 14.71 -19.25
N SER A 47 -8.74 14.24 -20.50
CA SER A 47 -9.96 13.75 -21.15
C SER A 47 -10.53 12.53 -20.42
N GLY A 48 -11.81 12.23 -20.64
CA GLY A 48 -12.42 11.01 -20.10
C GLY A 48 -11.69 9.74 -20.54
N HIS A 49 -11.13 9.76 -21.76
CA HIS A 49 -10.33 8.67 -22.31
C HIS A 49 -9.03 8.43 -21.51
N ASP A 50 -8.31 9.51 -21.16
CA ASP A 50 -7.06 9.41 -20.40
C ASP A 50 -7.29 8.73 -19.04
N ARG A 51 -8.43 9.02 -18.39
CA ARG A 51 -8.80 8.41 -17.11
C ARG A 51 -9.08 6.92 -17.27
N VAL A 52 -9.82 6.53 -18.30
CA VAL A 52 -10.10 5.11 -18.59
C VAL A 52 -8.80 4.35 -18.88
N GLN A 53 -7.87 4.94 -19.61
CA GLN A 53 -6.59 4.31 -19.92
C GLN A 53 -5.75 4.06 -18.65
N VAL A 54 -5.70 5.04 -17.75
CA VAL A 54 -5.01 4.90 -16.46
C VAL A 54 -5.64 3.78 -15.61
N VAL A 55 -6.97 3.75 -15.50
CA VAL A 55 -7.68 2.71 -14.74
C VAL A 55 -7.44 1.32 -15.36
N ALA A 56 -7.49 1.21 -16.69
CA ALA A 56 -7.21 -0.05 -17.39
C ALA A 56 -5.78 -0.55 -17.13
N ALA A 57 -4.79 0.34 -17.11
CA ALA A 57 -3.41 -0.02 -16.79
C ALA A 57 -3.27 -0.51 -15.34
N LEU A 58 -3.93 0.14 -14.38
CA LEU A 58 -3.95 -0.30 -12.98
C LEU A 58 -4.61 -1.67 -12.81
N MET A 59 -5.71 -1.93 -13.51
CA MET A 59 -6.37 -3.25 -13.51
C MET A 59 -5.47 -4.35 -14.10
N ALA A 60 -4.71 -4.03 -15.15
CA ALA A 60 -3.76 -4.97 -15.75
C ALA A 60 -2.61 -5.31 -14.79
N ILE A 61 -2.11 -4.32 -14.04
CA ILE A 61 -1.11 -4.53 -12.97
C ILE A 61 -1.70 -5.41 -11.87
N ASP A 62 -2.90 -5.12 -11.39
CA ASP A 62 -3.58 -5.90 -10.34
C ASP A 62 -3.72 -7.38 -10.75
N ALA A 63 -4.23 -7.64 -11.95
CA ALA A 63 -4.33 -9.00 -12.48
C ALA A 63 -2.95 -9.69 -12.63
N GLY A 64 -1.90 -8.93 -12.97
CA GLY A 64 -0.53 -9.45 -13.03
C GLY A 64 0.02 -9.83 -11.65
N LEU A 65 -0.21 -9.00 -10.64
CA LEU A 65 0.18 -9.26 -9.26
C LEU A 65 -0.57 -10.44 -8.66
N GLU A 66 -1.86 -10.58 -8.96
CA GLU A 66 -2.68 -11.71 -8.55
C GLU A 66 -2.14 -13.04 -9.10
N ARG A 67 -1.80 -13.07 -10.40
CA ARG A 67 -1.14 -14.24 -11.02
C ARG A 67 0.22 -14.53 -10.40
N LEU A 68 1.04 -13.52 -10.13
CA LEU A 68 2.33 -13.69 -9.49
C LEU A 68 2.18 -14.26 -8.07
N ARG A 69 1.20 -13.78 -7.31
CA ARG A 69 0.89 -14.30 -5.97
C ARG A 69 0.57 -15.79 -6.01
N HIS A 70 -0.29 -16.20 -6.94
CA HIS A 70 -0.61 -17.62 -7.13
C HIS A 70 0.63 -18.45 -7.48
N ALA A 71 1.44 -18.01 -8.45
CA ALA A 71 2.65 -18.71 -8.84
C ALA A 71 3.67 -18.85 -7.69
N VAL A 72 3.80 -17.83 -6.84
CA VAL A 72 4.69 -17.87 -5.67
C VAL A 72 4.17 -18.82 -4.60
N LEU A 73 2.86 -18.82 -4.34
CA LEU A 73 2.25 -19.73 -3.36
C LEU A 73 2.32 -21.20 -3.82
N GLU A 74 2.09 -21.48 -5.10
CA GLU A 74 2.23 -22.82 -5.68
C GLU A 74 3.68 -23.32 -5.57
N LYS A 75 4.66 -22.47 -5.90
CA LYS A 75 6.08 -22.82 -5.78
C LYS A 75 6.51 -23.07 -4.33
N GLY A 76 6.03 -22.26 -3.38
CA GLY A 76 6.34 -22.46 -1.96
C GLY A 76 5.78 -23.77 -1.41
N ALA A 77 4.62 -24.22 -1.88
CA ALA A 77 4.02 -25.50 -1.49
C ALA A 77 4.77 -26.73 -2.05
N ASP A 78 5.54 -26.55 -3.13
CA ASP A 78 6.37 -27.59 -3.74
C ASP A 78 7.75 -27.71 -3.05
N ASP A 79 8.32 -26.61 -2.58
CA ASP A 79 9.62 -26.57 -1.85
C ASP A 79 9.52 -27.13 -0.40
N ASP A 80 8.31 -27.18 0.17
CA ASP A 80 8.00 -27.73 1.49
C ASP A 80 7.69 -29.26 1.49
N ARG A 81 7.78 -29.95 0.33
CA ARG A 81 7.55 -31.39 0.17
C ARG A 81 8.83 -32.19 -0.02
#